data_AF-A0A1Z9UL00-F1
#
_entry.id   AF-A0A1Z9UL00-F1
#
_cell.length_a   1.000
_cell.length_b   1.000
_cell.length_c   1.000
_cell.angle_alpha   90.00
_cell.angle_beta   90.00
_cell.angle_gamma   90.00
#
_symmetry.space_group_name_H-M   'P 1'
#
loop_
_entity.id
_entity.type
_entity.pdbx_description
1 polymer ?
#
loop_
_entity_poly.entity_id
_entity_poly.type
_entity_poly.pdbx_seq_one_letter_code
_entity_poly.pdbx_strand_id
1 'polypeptide(L)'
;MPYKNKSDRKKQKNKPVGSKEFEARMERQRARRKMDKTGKDANKDGRADKREGKDVSHKKALSKGGKNKDGVRIESKSANRSRNLKRKKK
;
A
#
# COMPACT_ATOMS: atom_id res chain seq x y z
N MET A 1 -17.55 -20.52 -14.49
CA MET A 1 -16.60 -20.08 -13.42
C MET A 1 -16.10 -21.32 -12.68
N PRO A 2 -14.85 -21.37 -12.21
CA PRO A 2 -14.23 -22.56 -11.61
C PRO A 2 -14.89 -23.08 -10.32
N TYR A 3 -15.89 -22.38 -9.80
CA TYR A 3 -16.68 -22.75 -8.64
C TYR A 3 -18.16 -22.49 -8.92
N LYS A 4 -19.02 -23.45 -8.57
CA LYS A 4 -20.47 -23.39 -8.81
C LYS A 4 -21.19 -22.79 -7.60
N ASN A 5 -20.76 -23.14 -6.39
CA ASN A 5 -21.34 -22.67 -5.13
C ASN A 5 -20.34 -21.91 -4.25
N LYS A 6 -20.83 -21.14 -3.27
CA LYS A 6 -19.99 -20.41 -2.29
C LYS A 6 -19.15 -21.37 -1.44
N SER A 7 -19.68 -22.54 -1.12
CA SER A 7 -19.04 -23.64 -0.37
C SER A 7 -17.78 -24.17 -1.05
N ASP A 8 -17.74 -24.15 -2.37
CA ASP A 8 -16.65 -24.74 -3.16
C ASP A 8 -15.40 -23.84 -3.16
N ARG A 9 -15.54 -22.60 -2.69
CA ARG A 9 -14.44 -21.63 -2.62
C ARG A 9 -13.55 -21.96 -1.43
N LYS A 10 -12.27 -22.22 -1.69
CA LYS A 10 -11.25 -22.37 -0.64
C LYS A 10 -11.23 -21.11 0.25
N LYS A 11 -11.25 -21.30 1.58
CA LYS A 11 -11.10 -20.20 2.54
C LYS A 11 -9.76 -19.49 2.33
N GLN A 12 -9.79 -18.16 2.23
CA GLN A 12 -8.58 -17.35 2.15
C GLN A 12 -7.81 -17.48 3.48
N LYS A 13 -6.61 -18.07 3.44
CA LYS A 13 -5.69 -18.10 4.59
C LYS A 13 -4.73 -16.92 4.48
N ASN A 14 -4.67 -16.12 5.54
CA ASN A 14 -3.66 -15.05 5.62
C ASN A 14 -2.28 -15.68 5.84
N LYS A 15 -1.25 -15.06 5.24
CA LYS A 15 0.14 -15.46 5.49
C LYS A 15 0.49 -15.22 6.98
N PRO A 16 1.31 -16.09 7.59
CA PRO A 16 1.65 -16.01 9.00
C PRO A 16 2.39 -14.71 9.33
N VAL A 17 2.34 -14.32 10.61
CA VAL A 17 3.14 -13.22 11.17
C VAL A 17 4.62 -13.51 10.92
N GLY A 18 5.39 -12.49 10.54
CA GLY A 18 6.82 -12.64 10.19
C GLY A 18 7.10 -13.10 8.76
N SER A 19 6.09 -13.50 7.97
CA SER A 19 6.27 -13.72 6.53
C SER A 19 6.63 -12.44 5.78
N LYS A 20 7.37 -12.55 4.67
CA LYS A 20 7.78 -11.40 3.85
C LYS A 20 6.58 -10.57 3.38
N GLU A 21 5.47 -11.21 3.03
CA GLU A 21 4.24 -10.54 2.64
C GLU A 21 3.54 -9.85 3.81
N PHE A 22 3.58 -10.44 5.02
CA PHE A 22 3.08 -9.80 6.23
C PHE A 22 3.87 -8.54 6.56
N GLU A 23 5.20 -8.62 6.57
CA GLU A 23 6.07 -7.46 6.82
C GLU A 23 5.87 -6.36 5.78
N ALA A 24 5.80 -6.72 4.49
CA ALA A 24 5.52 -5.75 3.43
C ALA A 24 4.14 -5.08 3.60
N ARG A 25 3.11 -5.81 4.07
CA ARG A 25 1.80 -5.25 4.37
C ARG A 25 1.87 -4.26 5.53
N MET A 26 2.57 -4.64 6.60
CA MET A 26 2.78 -3.78 7.76
C MET A 26 3.55 -2.52 7.39
N GLU A 27 4.55 -2.63 6.53
CA GLU A 27 5.33 -1.50 6.07
C GLU A 27 4.49 -0.48 5.29
N ARG A 28 3.58 -0.93 4.41
CA ARG A 28 2.60 -0.02 3.76
C ARG A 28 1.71 0.67 4.77
N GLN A 29 1.22 -0.06 5.77
CA GLN A 29 0.35 0.51 6.79
C GLN A 29 1.09 1.54 7.65
N ARG A 30 2.35 1.27 8.01
CA ARG A 30 3.22 2.24 8.71
C ARG A 30 3.40 3.51 7.88
N ALA A 31 3.63 3.39 6.57
CA ALA A 31 3.75 4.55 5.69
C ALA A 31 2.45 5.37 5.67
N ARG A 32 1.31 4.71 5.48
CA ARG A 32 -0.02 5.36 5.48
C ARG A 32 -0.32 6.09 6.78
N ARG A 33 -0.14 5.42 7.91
CA ARG A 33 -0.35 6.01 9.25
C ARG A 33 0.60 7.16 9.53
N LYS A 34 1.87 7.05 9.13
CA LYS A 34 2.82 8.15 9.27
C LYS A 34 2.36 9.37 8.47
N MET A 35 1.94 9.16 7.21
CA MET A 35 1.45 10.24 6.37
C MET A 35 0.20 10.91 6.95
N ASP A 36 -0.77 10.13 7.45
CA ASP A 36 -1.96 10.69 8.10
C ASP A 36 -1.63 11.46 9.37
N LYS A 37 -0.76 10.89 10.22
CA LYS A 37 -0.38 11.52 11.49
C LYS A 37 0.37 12.84 11.30
N THR A 38 1.19 12.95 10.25
CA THR A 38 1.98 14.16 9.96
C THR A 38 1.31 15.11 8.98
N GLY A 39 0.24 14.69 8.34
CA GLY A 39 -0.46 15.48 7.34
C GLY A 39 -1.44 16.45 8.00
N LYS A 40 -1.76 17.53 7.29
CA LYS A 40 -2.93 18.35 7.62
C LYS A 40 -4.17 17.52 7.31
N ASP A 41 -5.07 17.46 8.29
CA ASP A 41 -6.41 16.89 8.20
C ASP A 41 -7.37 18.04 8.53
N ALA A 42 -7.80 18.75 7.48
CA ALA A 42 -8.67 19.92 7.63
C ALA A 42 -10.15 19.54 7.72
N ASN A 43 -10.52 18.38 7.17
CA ASN A 43 -11.90 17.88 7.12
C ASN A 43 -12.25 16.90 8.26
N LYS A 44 -11.29 16.57 9.14
CA LYS A 44 -11.42 15.71 10.32
C LYS A 44 -11.87 14.28 9.96
N ASP A 45 -11.49 13.77 8.79
CA ASP A 45 -11.84 12.42 8.35
C ASP A 45 -10.84 11.33 8.84
N GLY A 46 -9.79 11.76 9.56
CA GLY A 46 -8.73 10.88 10.07
C GLY A 46 -7.71 10.48 9.01
N ARG A 47 -7.69 11.14 7.85
CA ARG A 47 -6.74 10.96 6.75
C ARG A 47 -6.11 12.30 6.44
N ALA A 48 -4.85 12.28 6.01
CA ALA A 48 -4.25 13.52 5.53
C ALA A 48 -4.94 13.97 4.24
N ASP A 49 -5.31 15.26 4.15
CA ASP A 49 -5.91 15.88 2.96
C ASP A 49 -5.07 15.57 1.70
N LYS A 50 -3.73 15.58 1.86
CA LYS A 50 -2.79 15.28 0.78
C LYS A 50 -2.95 13.86 0.22
N ARG A 51 -3.47 12.92 1.00
CA ARG A 51 -3.68 11.51 0.63
C ARG A 51 -5.08 11.25 0.08
N GLU A 52 -6.02 12.17 0.21
CA GLU A 52 -7.35 11.99 -0.34
C GLU A 52 -7.29 11.80 -1.86
N GLY A 53 -7.99 10.77 -2.35
CA GLY A 53 -7.95 10.36 -3.75
C GLY A 53 -6.61 9.78 -4.24
N LYS A 54 -5.54 9.83 -3.44
CA LYS A 54 -4.18 9.44 -3.82
C LYS A 54 -3.72 8.19 -3.05
N ASP A 55 -2.60 7.62 -3.47
CA ASP A 55 -1.97 6.46 -2.83
C ASP A 55 -0.54 6.78 -2.40
N VAL A 56 -0.08 6.03 -1.41
CA VAL A 56 1.30 6.11 -0.92
C VAL A 56 2.16 5.17 -1.75
N SER A 57 3.01 5.75 -2.58
CA SER A 57 3.92 5.06 -3.48
C SER A 57 5.32 4.98 -2.90
N HIS A 58 5.89 3.77 -2.84
CA HIS A 58 7.28 3.56 -2.46
C HIS A 58 8.21 3.84 -3.63
N LYS A 59 9.30 4.61 -3.40
CA LYS A 59 10.33 4.86 -4.43
C LYS A 59 10.93 3.55 -4.94
N LYS A 60 11.22 2.60 -4.04
CA LYS A 60 11.63 1.23 -4.35
C LYS A 60 10.48 0.30 -3.96
N ALA A 61 10.06 -0.57 -4.87
CA ALA A 61 8.95 -1.49 -4.61
C ALA A 61 9.29 -2.45 -3.45
N LEU A 62 8.34 -2.67 -2.54
CA LEU A 62 8.49 -3.58 -1.40
C LEU A 62 8.80 -5.03 -1.85
N SER A 63 8.23 -5.47 -2.98
CA SER A 63 8.53 -6.77 -3.58
C SER A 63 10.01 -6.92 -3.99
N LYS A 64 10.67 -5.81 -4.31
CA LYS A 64 12.10 -5.72 -4.66
C LYS A 64 12.98 -5.37 -3.45
N GLY A 65 12.47 -5.55 -2.23
CA GLY A 65 13.19 -5.23 -0.98
C GLY A 65 13.32 -3.73 -0.71
N GLY A 66 12.40 -2.91 -1.23
CA GLY A 66 12.27 -1.51 -0.83
C GLY A 66 11.72 -1.39 0.59
N LYS A 67 12.02 -0.26 1.23
CA LYS A 67 11.56 0.08 2.59
C LYS A 67 11.02 1.51 2.65
N ASN A 68 10.28 1.85 3.70
CA ASN A 68 9.78 3.21 3.96
C ASN A 68 10.91 4.24 4.04
N LYS A 69 12.09 3.82 4.51
CA LYS A 69 13.30 4.67 4.58
C LYS A 69 13.86 5.07 3.22
N ASP A 70 13.62 4.26 2.17
CA ASP A 70 14.06 4.59 0.80
C ASP A 70 13.27 5.77 0.23
N GLY A 71 12.14 6.09 0.87
CA GLY A 71 11.29 7.24 0.59
C GLY A 71 9.94 6.82 0.01
N VAL A 72 8.94 7.60 0.40
CA VAL A 72 7.55 7.46 -0.06
C VAL A 72 7.12 8.74 -0.77
N ARG A 73 6.12 8.61 -1.64
CA ARG A 73 5.55 9.68 -2.45
C ARG A 73 4.03 9.56 -2.40
N ILE A 74 3.34 10.68 -2.60
CA ILE A 74 1.91 10.68 -2.83
C ILE A 74 1.68 10.88 -4.33
N GLU A 75 0.91 9.99 -4.94
CA GLU A 75 0.54 10.07 -6.36
C GLU A 75 -0.83 9.44 -6.61
N SER A 76 -1.39 9.63 -7.81
CA SER A 76 -2.66 9.01 -8.15
C SER A 76 -2.55 7.47 -8.17
N LYS A 77 -3.65 6.79 -7.81
CA LYS A 77 -3.73 5.32 -7.82
C LYS A 77 -3.40 4.75 -9.20
N SER A 78 -3.84 5.42 -10.27
CA SER A 78 -3.57 5.03 -11.66
C SER A 78 -2.08 5.12 -12.01
N ALA A 79 -1.40 6.20 -11.60
CA ALA A 79 0.04 6.34 -11.80
C ALA A 79 0.84 5.28 -11.03
N ASN A 80 0.41 4.93 -9.80
CA ASN A 80 1.08 3.89 -9.03
C ASN A 80 0.99 2.51 -9.68
N ARG A 81 -0.19 2.15 -10.16
CA ARG A 81 -0.45 0.86 -10.82
C ARG A 81 0.28 0.76 -12.15
N SER A 82 0.23 1.82 -12.97
CA SER A 82 0.88 1.85 -14.30
C SER A 82 2.40 1.79 -14.24
N ARG A 83 3.04 2.23 -13.16
CA ARG A 83 4.50 2.10 -13.00
C ARG A 83 5.00 0.66 -12.90
N ASN A 84 4.13 -0.33 -12.67
CA ASN A 84 4.49 -1.75 -12.65
C ASN A 84 5.80 -2.04 -11.86
N LEU A 85 5.86 -1.57 -10.62
CA LEU A 85 7.02 -1.75 -9.71
C LEU A 85 8.35 -1.15 -10.23
N LYS A 86 8.31 -0.28 -11.24
CA LYS A 86 9.46 0.48 -11.73
C LYS A 86 9.63 1.75 -10.89
N ARG A 87 10.89 2.10 -10.65
CA ARG A 87 11.26 3.38 -10.06
C ARG A 87 10.88 4.46 -11.07
N LYS A 88 10.29 5.56 -10.61
CA LYS A 88 10.09 6.74 -11.46
C LYS A 88 11.49 7.26 -11.83
N LYS A 89 11.83 7.26 -13.12
CA LYS A 89 13.03 7.93 -13.62
C LYS A 89 12.84 9.44 -13.36
N LYS A 90 13.87 10.07 -12.81
CA LYS A 90 13.85 11.50 -12.50
C LYS A 90 14.03 12.29 -13.79
#